data_AF-A0A395JR94-F1
#
_entry.id   AF-A0A395JR94-F1
#
_cell.length_a   1.000
_cell.length_b   1.000
_cell.length_c   1.000
_cell.angle_alpha   90.00
_cell.angle_beta   90.00
_cell.angle_gamma   90.00
#
_symmetry.space_group_name_H-M   'P 1'
#
loop_
_entity.id
_entity.type
_entity.pdbx_description
1 polymer ?
#
loop_
_entity_poly.entity_id
_entity_poly.type
_entity_poly.pdbx_seq_one_letter_code
_entity_poly.pdbx_strand_id
1 'polypeptide(L)' 'MPTHFTSYTTEELSKKLKKQKVMVFIKAIVVILMIVFSVFVTLEKGISFQTFLPLFFLPMWLVMVFELKKIKQELISRK' A
#
# COMPACT_ATOMS: atom_id res chain seq x y z
N MET A 1 5.24 -6.21 -20.68
CA MET A 1 5.11 -7.50 -19.97
C MET A 1 3.64 -7.72 -19.66
N PRO A 2 3.06 -8.88 -20.00
CA PRO A 2 1.69 -9.18 -19.63
C PRO A 2 1.59 -9.14 -18.11
N THR A 3 0.74 -8.27 -17.57
CA THR A 3 0.45 -8.21 -16.15
C THR A 3 -0.13 -9.56 -15.73
N HIS A 4 0.28 -10.12 -14.59
CA HIS A 4 -0.29 -11.37 -14.07
C HIS A 4 -1.83 -11.34 -13.98
N PHE A 5 -2.47 -10.16 -14.05
CA PHE A 5 -3.92 -9.97 -14.05
C PHE A 5 -4.64 -10.49 -15.30
N THR A 6 -3.94 -10.71 -16.43
CA THR A 6 -4.57 -11.19 -17.68
C THR A 6 -5.13 -12.62 -17.54
N SER A 7 -4.56 -13.45 -16.66
CA SER A 7 -5.04 -14.83 -16.42
C SER A 7 -6.19 -14.94 -15.42
N TYR A 8 -6.60 -13.83 -14.78
CA TYR A 8 -7.67 -13.83 -13.77
C TYR A 8 -9.04 -13.66 -14.44
N THR A 9 -10.10 -14.20 -13.84
CA THR A 9 -11.47 -13.87 -14.24
C THR A 9 -11.87 -12.48 -13.73
N THR A 10 -12.92 -11.88 -14.31
CA THR A 10 -13.43 -10.56 -13.88
C THR A 10 -13.88 -10.56 -12.42
N GLU A 11 -14.46 -11.65 -11.93
CA GLU A 11 -14.87 -11.81 -10.54
C GLU A 11 -13.67 -11.87 -9.59
N GLU A 12 -12.65 -12.65 -9.91
CA GLU A 12 -11.43 -12.74 -9.11
C GLU A 12 -10.71 -11.39 -9.03
N LEU A 13 -10.66 -10.68 -10.15
CA LEU A 13 -10.05 -9.36 -10.24
C LEU A 13 -10.82 -8.32 -9.40
N SER A 14 -12.16 -8.39 -9.40
CA SER A 14 -13.03 -7.54 -8.56
C SER A 14 -12.86 -7.83 -7.07
N LYS A 15 -12.81 -9.11 -6.67
CA LYS A 15 -12.54 -9.52 -5.28
C LYS A 15 -11.16 -9.04 -4.83
N LYS A 16 -10.13 -9.19 -5.68
CA LYS A 16 -8.76 -8.74 -5.40
C LYS A 16 -8.68 -7.22 -5.26
N LEU A 17 -9.38 -6.46 -6.10
CA LEU A 17 -9.46 -4.99 -6.01
C LEU A 17 -10.02 -4.54 -4.65
N LYS A 18 -11.14 -5.14 -4.21
CA LYS A 18 -11.74 -4.82 -2.90
C LYS A 18 -10.78 -5.13 -1.76
N LYS A 19 -10.16 -6.32 -1.77
CA LYS A 19 -9.18 -6.73 -0.76
C LYS A 19 -7.98 -5.78 -0.72
N GLN A 20 -7.41 -5.43 -1.87
CA GLN A 20 -6.28 -4.51 -1.92
C GLN A 20 -6.63 -3.10 -1.44
N LYS A 21 -7.83 -2.59 -1.71
CA LYS A 21 -8.29 -1.29 -1.19
C LYS A 21 -8.30 -1.27 0.34
N VAL A 22 -8.87 -2.31 0.96
CA VAL A 22 -8.89 -2.46 2.42
C VAL A 22 -7.46 -2.54 2.96
N MET A 23 -6.60 -3.33 2.31
CA MET A 23 -5.21 -3.50 2.73
C MET A 23 -4.39 -2.19 2.64
N VAL A 24 -4.59 -1.37 1.59
CA VAL A 24 -3.97 -0.04 1.47
C VAL A 24 -4.45 0.88 2.57
N PHE A 25 -5.75 0.86 2.89
CA PHE A 25 -6.33 1.67 3.96
C PHE A 25 -5.76 1.29 5.33
N ILE A 26 -5.71 -0.01 5.66
CA ILE A 26 -5.11 -0.50 6.91
C ILE A 26 -3.64 -0.11 7.00
N LYS A 27 -2.87 -0.31 5.93
CA LYS A 27 -1.44 0.08 5.91
C LYS A 27 -1.25 1.58 6.12
N ALA A 28 -2.13 2.43 5.57
CA ALA A 28 -2.07 3.87 5.80
C ALA A 28 -2.26 4.21 7.29
N ILE A 29 -3.21 3.56 7.97
CA ILE A 29 -3.43 3.72 9.42
C ILE A 29 -2.18 3.29 10.21
N VAL A 30 -1.60 2.14 9.86
CA VAL A 30 -0.38 1.65 10.53
C VAL A 30 0.77 2.64 10.35
N VAL A 31 0.98 3.17 9.14
CA VAL A 31 2.03 4.18 8.90
C VAL A 31 1.81 5.44 9.72
N ILE A 32 0.57 5.92 9.86
CA ILE A 32 0.27 7.08 10.72
C ILE A 32 0.64 6.78 12.19
N LEU A 33 0.27 5.61 12.71
CA LEU A 33 0.66 5.20 14.05
C LEU A 33 2.18 5.11 14.20
N MET A 34 2.88 4.57 13.20
CA MET A 34 4.34 4.50 13.19
C MET A 34 4.98 5.89 13.22
N ILE A 35 4.42 6.88 12.50
CA ILE A 35 4.91 8.27 12.56
C ILE A 35 4.77 8.81 13.98
N VAL A 36 3.61 8.61 14.61
CA VAL A 36 3.37 9.05 15.99
C VAL A 36 4.39 8.43 16.95
N PHE A 37 4.56 7.10 16.93
CA PHE A 37 5.55 6.41 17.76
C PHE A 37 6.98 6.87 17.48
N SER A 38 7.32 7.04 16.21
CA SER A 38 8.64 7.48 15.78
C SER A 38 8.97 8.88 16.33
N VAL A 39 8.00 9.80 16.35
CA VAL A 39 8.17 11.12 16.97
C VAL A 39 8.41 10.99 18.48
N PHE A 40 7.58 10.24 19.21
CA PHE A 40 7.75 10.03 20.65
C PHE A 40 9.13 9.44 21.00
N VAL A 41 9.53 8.38 20.30
CA VAL A 41 10.83 7.74 20.52
C VAL A 41 11.99 8.67 20.20
N THR A 42 11.85 9.51 19.16
CA THR A 42 12.88 10.48 18.77
C THR A 42 13.06 11.57 19.83
N LEU A 43 11.97 11.99 20.50
CA LEU A 43 12.03 12.97 21.59
C LEU A 43 12.74 12.39 22.83
N GLU A 44 12.53 11.11 23.15
CA GLU A 44 13.13 10.47 24.32
C GLU A 44 14.58 10.00 24.10
N LYS A 45 14.85 9.39 22.94
CA LYS A 45 16.12 8.66 22.67
C LYS A 45 17.00 9.36 21.66
N GLY A 46 16.57 10.51 21.15
CA GLY A 46 17.23 11.20 20.05
C GLY A 46 16.99 10.52 18.70
N ILE A 47 17.66 11.05 17.67
CA ILE A 47 17.52 10.57 16.30
C ILE A 47 18.19 9.19 16.16
N SER A 48 17.44 8.23 15.62
CA SER A 48 17.94 6.88 15.33
C SER A 48 17.31 6.32 14.06
N PHE A 49 17.65 5.07 13.69
CA PHE A 49 17.02 4.39 12.56
C PHE A 49 15.48 4.35 12.65
N GLN A 50 14.92 4.26 13.87
CA GLN A 50 13.48 4.23 14.09
C GLN A 50 12.79 5.56 13.71
N THR A 51 13.51 6.67 13.73
CA THR A 51 13.04 8.00 13.30
C THR A 51 12.68 8.02 11.81
N PHE A 52 13.48 7.34 10.99
CA PHE A 52 13.32 7.32 9.53
C PHE A 52 12.49 6.13 9.04
N LEU A 53 12.28 5.12 9.89
CA LEU A 53 11.58 3.89 9.55
C LEU A 53 10.21 4.14 8.88
N PRO A 54 9.33 5.05 9.35
CA PRO A 54 8.06 5.34 8.67
C PRO A 54 8.23 5.85 7.23
N LEU A 55 9.30 6.60 6.95
CA LEU A 55 9.59 7.18 5.64
C LEU A 55 9.95 6.09 4.61
N PHE A 56 10.64 5.03 5.03
CA PHE A 56 10.98 3.89 4.19
C PHE A 56 9.75 3.12 3.67
N PHE A 57 8.57 3.29 4.27
CA PHE A 57 7.35 2.67 3.77
C PHE A 57 6.70 3.41 2.60
N LEU A 58 7.11 4.66 2.30
CA LEU A 58 6.52 5.43 1.21
C LEU A 58 6.71 4.78 -0.17
N PRO A 59 7.92 4.34 -0.58
CA PRO A 59 8.10 3.65 -1.86
C PRO A 59 7.26 2.37 -1.95
N MET A 60 7.21 1.58 -0.87
CA MET A 60 6.40 0.36 -0.81
C MET A 60 4.90 0.66 -0.97
N TRP A 61 4.42 1.73 -0.33
CA TRP A 61 3.02 2.15 -0.42
C TRP A 61 2.65 2.62 -1.84
N LEU A 62 3.54 3.40 -2.48
CA LEU A 62 3.35 3.84 -3.87
C LEU A 62 3.20 2.65 -4.84
N VAL A 63 4.05 1.64 -4.73
CA VAL A 63 3.96 0.41 -5.56
C VAL A 63 2.59 -0.25 -5.41
N MET A 64 2.08 -0.35 -4.18
CA MET A 64 0.78 -0.95 -3.91
C MET A 64 -0.39 -0.13 -4.49
N VAL A 65 -0.29 1.20 -4.44
CA VAL A 65 -1.27 2.11 -5.08
C VAL A 65 -1.22 1.97 -6.60
N PHE A 66 -0.04 1.86 -7.20
CA PHE A 66 0.10 1.62 -8.64
C PHE A 66 -0.49 0.26 -9.05
N GLU A 67 -0.29 -0.79 -8.24
CA GLU A 67 -0.89 -2.09 -8.47
C GLU A 67 -2.43 -2.02 -8.46
N LEU A 68 -3.02 -1.33 -7.48
CA LEU A 68 -4.46 -1.06 -7.42
C LEU A 68 -4.98 -0.35 -8.67
N LYS A 69 -4.24 0.65 -9.17
CA LYS A 69 -4.58 1.37 -10.41
C LYS A 69 -4.55 0.43 -11.61
N LYS A 70 -3.55 -0.45 -11.72
CA LYS A 70 -3.45 -1.45 -12.80
C LYS A 70 -4.62 -2.44 -12.77
N ILE A 71 -4.98 -2.96 -11.60
CA ILE A 71 -6.15 -3.84 -11.44
C ILE A 71 -7.44 -3.13 -11.86
N LYS A 72 -7.61 -1.86 -11.46
CA LYS A 72 -8.78 -1.06 -11.83
C LYS A 72 -8.83 -0.82 -13.34
N GLN A 73 -7.70 -0.49 -13.98
CA GLN A 73 -7.61 -0.30 -15.43
C GLN A 73 -7.96 -1.58 -16.18
N GLU A 74 -7.42 -2.72 -15.75
CA GLU A 74 -7.73 -4.03 -16.34
C GLU A 74 -9.23 -4.38 -16.25
N LEU A 75 -9.90 -4.07 -15.12
CA LEU A 75 -11.35 -4.23 -14.97
C LEU A 75 -12.16 -3.32 -15.90
N ILE A 76 -11.68 -2.10 -16.15
CA ILE A 76 -12.34 -1.15 -17.06
C ILE A 76 -12.18 -1.61 -18.51
N SER A 77 -10.99 -2.05 -18.91
CA SER A 77 -10.73 -2.53 -20.29
C SER A 77 -11.51 -3.79 -20.67
N ARG A 78 -12.08 -4.50 -19.70
CA ARG A 78 -12.91 -5.70 -19.89
C ARG A 78 -14.41 -5.40 -19.84
N LYS A 79 -14.79 -4.15 -19.60
CA LYS A 79 -16.16 -3.68 -19.53
C LYS A 79 -16.58 -3.09 -20.86
#